data_AF-A0A9W4T4V3-F1
#
_entry.id   AF-A0A9W4T4V3-F1
#
_cell.length_a   1.000
_cell.length_b   1.000
_cell.length_c   1.000
_cell.angle_alpha   90.00
_cell.angle_beta   90.00
_cell.angle_gamma   90.00
#
_symmetry.space_group_name_H-M   'P 1'
#
loop_
_entity.id
_entity.type
_entity.pdbx_description
1 polymer ?
#
loop_
_entity_poly.entity_id
_entity_poly.type
_entity_poly.pdbx_seq_one_letter_code
_entity_poly.pdbx_strand_id
1 'polypeptide(L)'
;MPCPFEKKEGKHRTDAEQNALKIFMNTFYGMVGDSKSPFFLCELAGGVTLAGQRNIKLIADFVKRKGFGIKYGNTDFLYLICPEECFQKYDEAYVN
;
A
#
# COMPACT_ATOMS: atom_id res chain seq x y z
N MET A 1 4.57 7.09 40.83
CA MET A 1 4.22 6.15 39.73
C MET A 1 2.91 6.63 39.12
N PRO A 2 2.87 7.10 37.87
CA PRO A 2 1.61 7.51 37.25
C PRO A 2 0.76 6.29 36.87
N CYS A 3 -0.56 6.48 36.89
CA CYS A 3 -1.58 5.46 36.66
C CYS A 3 -1.54 4.93 35.20
N PRO A 4 -1.75 3.63 34.92
CA PRO A 4 -1.60 3.04 33.57
C PRO A 4 -2.61 3.53 32.51
N PHE A 5 -3.55 4.41 32.87
CA PHE A 5 -4.67 4.81 32.00
C PHE A 5 -4.48 6.18 31.32
N GLU A 6 -3.49 6.99 31.71
CA GLU A 6 -3.33 8.38 31.22
C GLU A 6 -2.57 8.55 29.89
N LYS A 7 -2.39 7.49 29.09
CA LYS A 7 -1.68 7.57 27.78
C LYS A 7 -2.45 7.02 26.57
N LYS A 8 -3.77 6.82 26.64
CA LYS A 8 -4.51 6.15 25.55
C LYS A 8 -5.33 7.06 24.63
N GLU A 9 -5.72 8.27 25.04
CA GLU A 9 -6.60 9.11 24.22
C GLU A 9 -5.90 9.82 23.05
N GLY A 10 -4.66 10.29 23.25
CA GLY A 10 -3.92 11.03 22.21
C GLY A 10 -3.53 10.20 20.98
N LYS A 11 -3.21 8.91 21.16
CA LYS A 11 -2.76 8.01 20.09
C LYS A 11 -3.90 7.59 19.15
N HIS A 12 -5.09 7.37 19.70
CA HIS A 12 -6.26 6.98 18.91
C HIS A 12 -6.76 8.10 17.98
N ARG A 13 -6.65 9.36 18.43
CA ARG A 13 -7.02 10.52 17.62
C ARG A 13 -6.08 10.71 16.43
N THR A 14 -4.77 10.61 16.65
CA THR A 14 -3.78 10.71 15.55
C THR A 14 -3.94 9.57 14.54
N ASP A 15 -4.30 8.37 15.00
CA ASP A 15 -4.54 7.22 14.11
C ASP A 15 -5.81 7.40 13.26
N ALA A 16 -6.85 8.04 13.79
CA ALA A 16 -8.05 8.36 13.01
C ALA A 16 -7.77 9.45 11.96
N GLU A 17 -7.04 10.50 12.35
CA GLU A 17 -6.68 11.62 11.46
C GLU A 17 -5.80 11.17 10.28
N GLN A 18 -4.76 10.36 10.54
CA GLN A 18 -3.92 9.82 9.45
C GLN A 18 -4.72 8.93 8.50
N ASN A 19 -5.67 8.14 9.02
CA ASN A 19 -6.50 7.25 8.22
C ASN A 19 -7.48 8.03 7.36
N ALA A 20 -8.11 9.07 7.92
CA ALA A 20 -8.99 9.96 7.17
C ALA A 20 -8.23 10.62 6.01
N LEU A 21 -7.02 11.12 6.26
CA LEU A 21 -6.18 11.71 5.22
C LEU A 21 -5.80 10.69 4.14
N LYS A 22 -5.42 9.47 4.54
CA LYS A 22 -5.08 8.40 3.59
C LYS A 22 -6.26 8.05 2.69
N ILE A 23 -7.45 7.88 3.25
CA ILE A 23 -8.66 7.59 2.48
C ILE A 23 -8.95 8.73 1.52
N PHE A 24 -8.91 9.97 2.01
CA PHE A 24 -9.13 11.16 1.18
C PHE A 24 -8.17 11.18 -0.02
N MET A 25 -6.86 11.01 0.21
CA MET A 25 -5.86 11.05 -0.86
C MET A 25 -6.02 9.91 -1.88
N ASN A 26 -6.30 8.69 -1.42
CA ASN A 26 -6.52 7.54 -2.31
C ASN A 26 -7.76 7.74 -3.21
N THR A 27 -8.80 8.41 -2.70
CA THR A 27 -10.01 8.71 -3.48
C THR A 27 -9.86 9.95 -4.36
N PHE A 28 -9.11 10.96 -3.89
CA PHE A 28 -8.97 12.25 -4.58
C PHE A 28 -8.36 12.11 -5.97
N TYR A 29 -7.38 11.21 -6.13
CA TYR A 29 -6.82 10.90 -7.45
C TYR A 29 -7.90 10.46 -8.46
N GLY A 30 -8.84 9.61 -8.05
CA GLY A 30 -9.95 9.18 -8.89
C GLY A 30 -10.89 10.35 -9.26
N MET A 31 -11.13 11.26 -8.32
CA MET A 31 -11.92 12.48 -8.55
C MET A 31 -11.27 13.41 -9.59
N VAL A 32 -9.93 13.51 -9.61
CA VAL A 32 -9.21 14.33 -10.59
C VAL A 32 -9.25 13.71 -12.00
N GLY A 33 -9.37 12.39 -12.11
CA GLY A 33 -9.48 11.67 -13.38
C GLY A 33 -10.90 11.58 -13.96
N ASP A 34 -11.93 11.86 -13.18
CA ASP A 34 -13.33 11.81 -13.63
C ASP A 34 -13.72 13.09 -14.37
N SER A 35 -14.10 12.97 -15.65
CA SER A 35 -14.50 14.10 -16.51
C SER A 35 -15.76 14.83 -16.03
N LYS A 36 -16.54 14.23 -15.12
CA LYS A 36 -17.73 14.86 -14.51
C LYS A 36 -17.39 15.64 -13.23
N SER A 37 -16.17 15.51 -12.73
CA SER A 37 -15.72 16.20 -11.52
C SER A 37 -15.44 17.68 -11.81
N PRO A 38 -15.80 18.61 -10.91
CA PRO A 38 -15.39 20.01 -11.02
C PRO A 38 -13.86 20.19 -10.85
N PHE A 39 -13.16 19.15 -10.37
CA PHE A 39 -11.70 19.11 -10.22
C PHE A 39 -11.03 18.26 -11.31
N PHE A 40 -11.71 17.99 -12.42
CA PHE A 40 -11.16 17.21 -13.52
C PHE A 40 -9.88 17.86 -14.08
N LEU A 41 -8.77 17.13 -14.02
CA LEU A 41 -7.49 17.56 -14.58
C LEU A 41 -6.76 16.34 -15.17
N CYS A 42 -7.04 16.09 -16.45
CA CYS A 42 -6.54 14.92 -17.20
C CYS A 42 -5.00 14.80 -17.15
N GLU A 43 -4.28 15.92 -17.29
CA GLU A 43 -2.81 15.91 -17.27
C GLU A 43 -2.25 15.48 -15.91
N LEU A 44 -2.88 15.91 -14.82
CA LEU A 44 -2.49 15.50 -13.48
C LEU A 44 -2.79 14.01 -13.26
N ALA A 45 -3.97 13.54 -13.66
CA ALA A 45 -4.33 12.13 -13.57
C ALA A 45 -3.38 11.24 -14.41
N GLY A 46 -3.05 11.67 -15.62
CA GLY A 46 -2.10 10.99 -16.50
C GLY A 46 -0.67 10.97 -15.94
N GLY A 47 -0.21 12.09 -15.37
CA GLY A 47 1.09 12.20 -14.71
C GLY A 47 1.22 11.26 -13.51
N VAL A 48 0.19 11.20 -12.66
CA VAL A 48 0.15 10.27 -11.52
C VAL A 48 0.11 8.82 -11.99
N THR A 49 -0.69 8.49 -13.03
CA THR A 49 -0.70 7.14 -13.63
C THR A 49 0.69 6.73 -14.11
N LEU A 50 1.37 7.61 -14.85
CA LEU A 50 2.68 7.32 -15.42
C LEU A 50 3.73 7.09 -14.33
N ALA A 51 3.74 7.93 -13.30
CA ALA A 51 4.62 7.76 -12.14
C ALA A 51 4.31 6.46 -11.38
N GLY A 52 3.03 6.14 -11.16
CA GLY A 52 2.59 4.90 -10.53
C GLY A 52 3.06 3.66 -11.29
N GLN A 53 2.85 3.62 -12.61
CA GLN A 53 3.31 2.52 -13.46
C GLN A 53 4.83 2.34 -13.41
N ARG A 54 5.59 3.44 -13.40
CA ARG A 54 7.06 3.40 -13.24
C ARG A 54 7.43 2.75 -11.90
N ASN A 55 6.79 3.15 -10.81
CA ASN A 55 7.06 2.62 -9.48
C ASN A 55 6.69 1.13 -9.37
N ILE A 56 5.51 0.72 -9.86
CA ILE A 56 5.09 -0.69 -9.84
C ILE A 56 6.09 -1.58 -10.59
N LYS A 57 6.61 -1.13 -11.74
CA LYS A 57 7.64 -1.87 -12.49
C LYS A 57 8.95 -1.97 -11.71
N LEU A 58 9.41 -0.86 -11.11
CA LEU A 58 10.62 -0.87 -10.28
C LEU A 58 10.50 -1.83 -9.09
N ILE A 59 9.35 -1.85 -8.42
CA ILE A 59 9.07 -2.77 -7.31
C ILE A 59 9.02 -4.22 -7.82
N ALA A 60 8.34 -4.47 -8.95
CA ALA A 60 8.26 -5.79 -9.57
C ALA A 60 9.66 -6.35 -9.87
N ASP A 61 10.55 -5.54 -10.42
CA ASP A 61 11.92 -5.96 -10.70
C ASP A 61 12.72 -6.16 -9.41
N PHE A 62 12.51 -5.31 -8.40
CA PHE A 62 13.15 -5.45 -7.09
C PHE A 62 12.78 -6.78 -6.41
N VAL A 63 11.49 -7.12 -6.35
CA VAL A 63 11.04 -8.35 -5.67
C VAL A 63 11.47 -9.60 -6.43
N LYS A 64 11.47 -9.58 -7.78
CA LYS A 64 12.01 -10.67 -8.59
C LYS A 64 13.49 -10.93 -8.31
N ARG A 65 14.31 -9.86 -8.20
CA ARG A 65 15.72 -9.99 -7.82
C ARG A 65 15.94 -10.54 -6.41
N LYS A 66 14.93 -10.46 -5.54
CA LYS A 66 14.92 -11.06 -4.20
C LYS A 66 14.43 -12.51 -4.18
N GLY A 67 14.15 -13.10 -5.35
CA GLY A 67 13.67 -14.48 -5.48
C GLY A 67 12.16 -14.63 -5.44
N PHE A 68 11.40 -13.55 -5.22
CA PHE A 68 9.94 -13.62 -5.18
C PHE A 68 9.36 -13.75 -6.59
N GLY A 69 8.36 -14.62 -6.73
CA GLY A 69 7.48 -14.62 -7.89
C GLY A 69 6.44 -13.51 -7.82
N ILE A 70 5.86 -13.15 -8.96
CA ILE A 70 4.70 -12.26 -9.04
C ILE A 70 3.53 -13.08 -9.58
N LYS A 71 2.48 -13.23 -8.77
CA LYS A 71 1.25 -13.94 -9.15
C LYS A 71 0.35 -13.05 -10.00
N TYR A 72 0.18 -11.80 -9.59
CA TYR A 72 -0.69 -10.82 -10.22
C TYR A 72 -0.25 -9.40 -9.83
N GLY A 73 -0.61 -8.41 -10.64
CA GLY A 73 -0.35 -7.00 -10.33
C GLY A 73 -1.36 -6.08 -11.00
N ASN A 74 -1.62 -4.94 -10.37
CA ASN A 74 -2.43 -3.87 -10.94
C ASN A 74 -1.74 -2.50 -10.76
N THR A 75 -2.50 -1.41 -10.83
CA THR A 75 -2.01 -0.04 -10.65
C THR A 75 -1.48 0.27 -9.26
N ASP A 76 -1.95 -0.45 -8.24
CA ASP A 76 -1.77 -0.07 -6.83
C ASP A 76 -0.97 -1.12 -6.03
N PHE A 77 -0.99 -2.38 -6.46
CA PHE A 77 -0.38 -3.48 -5.73
C PHE A 77 0.16 -4.61 -6.62
N LEU A 78 0.99 -5.46 -6.00
CA LEU A 78 1.49 -6.72 -6.54
C LEU A 78 1.20 -7.85 -5.55
N TYR A 79 0.62 -8.94 -6.03
CA TYR A 79 0.53 -10.20 -5.32
C TYR A 79 1.80 -11.03 -5.58
N LEU A 80 2.52 -11.35 -4.52
CA LEU A 80 3.80 -12.05 -4.59
C LEU A 80 3.65 -13.53 -4.26
N ILE A 81 4.58 -14.33 -4.77
CA ILE A 81 4.80 -15.72 -4.39
C ILE A 81 6.13 -15.75 -3.63
N CYS A 82 6.12 -16.10 -2.34
CA CYS A 82 7.36 -16.22 -1.58
C CYS A 82 8.11 -17.48 -2.03
N PRO A 83 9.45 -17.43 -2.06
CA PRO A 83 10.28 -18.63 -2.03
C PRO A 83 9.91 -19.57 -0.87
N GLU A 84 10.12 -20.88 -1.02
CA GLU A 84 9.82 -21.87 0.01
C GLU A 84 10.67 -21.65 1.28
N GLU A 85 11.89 -21.12 1.12
CA GLU A 85 12.80 -20.81 2.21
C GLU A 85 12.21 -19.78 3.20
N CYS A 86 11.23 -18.96 2.77
CA CYS A 86 10.50 -18.05 3.65
C CYS A 86 9.70 -18.79 4.73
N PHE A 87 9.20 -19.99 4.41
CA PHE A 87 8.24 -20.73 5.22
C PHE A 87 8.88 -21.86 6.02
N GLN A 88 10.14 -22.20 5.75
CA GLN A 88 10.86 -23.31 6.36
C GLN A 88 10.70 -23.37 7.89
N LYS A 89 10.89 -22.25 8.59
CA LYS A 89 10.72 -22.19 10.06
C LYS A 89 9.30 -22.54 10.52
N TYR A 90 8.30 -22.14 9.75
CA TYR A 90 6.89 -22.39 10.07
C TYR A 90 6.51 -23.83 9.74
N ASP A 91 7.00 -24.35 8.61
CA ASP A 91 6.77 -25.74 8.20
C ASP A 91 7.38 -26.71 9.23
N GLU A 92 8.61 -26.43 9.70
CA GLU A 92 9.27 -27.18 10.78
C GLU A 92 8.49 -27.15 12.11
N ALA A 93 7.84 -26.03 12.42
CA ALA A 93 7.02 -25.89 13.62
C ALA A 93 5.65 -26.57 13.51
N TYR A 94 5.18 -26.86 12.29
CA TYR A 94 3.88 -27.48 12.04
C TYR A 94 3.94 -29.02 11.95
N VAL A 95 5.12 -29.55 11.61
CA VAL A 95 5.39 -31.00 11.52
C VAL A 95 5.76 -31.61 12.88
N ASN A 96 6.20 -30.79 13.85
CA ASN A 96 6.48 -31.18 15.24
C ASN A 96 5.27 -30.98 16.16
#